data_AF-A0A1G6J9Z6-F1
#
_entry.id   AF-A0A1G6J9Z6-F1
#
_cell.length_a   1.000
_cell.length_b   1.000
_cell.length_c   1.000
_cell.angle_alpha   90.00
_cell.angle_beta   90.00
_cell.angle_gamma   90.00
#
_symmetry.space_group_name_H-M   'P 1'
#
loop_
_entity.id
_entity.type
_entity.pdbx_description
1 polymer ?
#
loop_
_entity_poly.entity_id
_entity_poly.type
_entity_poly.pdbx_seq_one_letter_code
_entity_poly.pdbx_strand_id
1 'polypeptide(L)'
;MKNVQLIIVLLLSTGIICSCSKWDGFKKYIQDGEILYTGKMDSVKIHSGKERIQLYGLLKSDPKLSKIVISWDNGADSAAYDYVKQYAGIDTFIRIIPVSEGVKSFKVITYDGAGNKSVDVFAIGTSYGDGFRKRMADRPVTSLTYSDAGTTVNWDVMDLSTGPKYTEVQYNDNGSTKTVTVPITDGSTLLPGVKLVPPLYYRTIFRPDATCIDTFATALQPHNVIADVTGLYLSNTGPGFARNTFDGRWGTLAPPWITNAAAKNKGGVNGGYTSDSRWGYSGQICWETWGSTPVVDGKIYQVTSAPLPAGTYTLSFQYYSEIQSNSTVHCIVAEGGGGIPSLPGLSTALGSAALYNGVPAGATAPSMEETRSIDFILTEPKLMSIGFLGNIVGNGNPGSYFVVRNITLVKK
;
A
#
# COMPACT_ATOMS: atom_id res chain seq x y z
N MET A 1 55.68 -67.72 -69.65
CA MET A 1 54.49 -66.96 -69.20
C MET A 1 53.75 -67.59 -68.02
N LYS A 2 53.61 -68.93 -67.94
CA LYS A 2 52.93 -69.63 -66.80
C LYS A 2 53.55 -69.38 -65.41
N ASN A 3 54.88 -69.26 -65.30
CA ASN A 3 55.55 -69.12 -63.99
C ASN A 3 55.40 -67.72 -63.37
N VAL A 4 55.21 -66.67 -64.18
CA VAL A 4 55.01 -65.29 -63.70
C VAL A 4 53.59 -65.11 -63.15
N GLN A 5 52.59 -65.75 -63.77
CA GLN A 5 51.22 -65.77 -63.24
C GLN A 5 51.13 -66.51 -61.90
N LEU A 6 51.90 -67.60 -61.71
CA LEU A 6 51.94 -68.33 -60.45
C LEU A 6 52.55 -67.49 -59.31
N ILE A 7 53.59 -66.71 -59.60
CA ILE A 7 54.23 -65.81 -58.63
C ILE A 7 53.31 -64.65 -58.26
N ILE A 8 52.58 -64.08 -59.23
CA ILE A 8 51.59 -63.03 -58.97
C ILE A 8 50.43 -63.56 -58.13
N VAL A 9 49.94 -64.77 -58.41
CA VAL A 9 48.88 -65.40 -57.59
C VAL A 9 49.38 -65.71 -56.18
N LEU A 10 50.64 -66.14 -56.01
CA LEU A 10 51.24 -66.39 -54.71
C LEU A 10 51.47 -65.10 -53.89
N LEU A 11 51.90 -64.01 -54.53
CA LEU A 11 52.02 -62.69 -53.90
C LEU A 11 50.67 -62.08 -53.54
N LEU A 12 49.66 -62.25 -54.40
CA LEU A 12 48.31 -61.75 -54.16
C LEU A 12 47.61 -62.54 -53.04
N SER A 13 47.86 -63.85 -52.95
CA SER A 13 47.35 -64.69 -51.86
C SER A 13 48.07 -64.44 -50.54
N THR A 14 49.37 -64.12 -50.51
CA THR A 14 50.07 -63.70 -49.28
C THR A 14 49.65 -62.30 -48.79
N GLY A 15 49.29 -61.38 -49.69
CA GLY A 15 48.77 -60.05 -49.32
C GLY A 15 47.41 -60.08 -48.62
N ILE A 16 46.55 -61.06 -48.92
CA ILE A 16 45.21 -61.19 -48.34
C ILE A 16 45.26 -61.72 -46.89
N ILE A 17 46.26 -62.53 -46.54
CA ILE A 17 46.39 -63.12 -45.19
C ILE A 17 46.99 -62.14 -44.16
N CYS A 18 47.73 -61.11 -44.61
CA CYS A 18 48.33 -60.10 -43.72
C CYS A 18 47.41 -58.90 -43.42
N SER A 19 46.23 -58.81 -44.04
CA SER A 19 45.25 -57.74 -43.79
C SER A 19 44.27 -58.04 -42.65
N CYS A 20 44.34 -59.23 -42.04
CA CYS A 20 43.52 -59.56 -40.87
C CYS A 20 44.09 -58.87 -39.62
N SER A 21 43.68 -57.63 -39.36
CA SER A 21 43.84 -57.04 -38.03
C SER A 21 43.13 -57.94 -37.01
N LYS A 22 43.78 -58.28 -35.89
CA LYS A 22 43.18 -59.09 -34.83
C LYS A 22 41.83 -58.48 -34.43
N TRP A 23 40.75 -59.27 -34.51
CA TRP A 23 39.38 -58.88 -34.17
C TRP A 23 39.24 -58.38 -32.71
N ASP A 24 40.25 -58.64 -31.89
CA ASP A 24 40.37 -58.22 -30.49
C ASP A 24 40.61 -56.71 -30.28
N GLY A 25 40.60 -55.90 -31.33
CA GLY A 25 40.72 -54.45 -31.25
C GLY A 25 39.65 -53.78 -30.38
N PHE A 26 38.52 -54.42 -30.10
CA PHE A 26 37.51 -53.91 -29.16
C PHE A 26 37.87 -54.16 -27.69
N LYS A 27 38.73 -55.14 -27.38
CA LYS A 27 39.08 -55.52 -26.00
C LYS A 27 39.78 -54.40 -25.23
N LYS A 28 40.46 -53.50 -25.92
CA LYS A 28 41.04 -52.26 -25.33
C LYS A 28 39.99 -51.27 -24.82
N TYR A 29 38.72 -51.40 -25.23
CA TYR A 29 37.60 -50.55 -24.81
C TYR A 29 36.72 -51.19 -23.73
N ILE A 30 36.99 -52.43 -23.32
CA ILE A 30 36.28 -53.19 -22.25
C ILE A 30 37.27 -53.75 -21.22
N GLN A 31 38.48 -53.19 -21.18
CA GLN A 31 39.57 -53.67 -20.32
C GLN A 31 39.23 -53.54 -18.81
N ASP A 32 38.35 -52.59 -18.47
CA ASP A 32 37.84 -52.34 -17.11
C ASP A 32 36.43 -52.91 -16.87
N GLY A 33 35.88 -53.69 -17.82
CA GLY A 33 34.52 -54.23 -17.78
C GLY A 33 33.44 -53.28 -18.33
N GLU A 34 32.18 -53.75 -18.37
CA GLU A 34 31.03 -52.93 -18.76
C GLU A 34 30.64 -51.97 -17.62
N ILE A 35 30.46 -50.68 -17.94
CA ILE A 35 29.94 -49.70 -16.98
C ILE A 35 28.42 -49.87 -16.90
N LEU A 36 27.93 -50.38 -15.77
CA LEU A 36 26.50 -50.48 -15.50
C LEU A 36 25.96 -49.13 -15.01
N TYR A 37 24.87 -48.66 -15.61
CA TYR A 37 24.18 -47.45 -15.18
C TYR A 37 22.80 -47.77 -14.62
N THR A 38 22.52 -47.26 -13.43
CA THR A 38 21.17 -47.29 -12.84
C THR A 38 20.24 -46.35 -13.59
N GLY A 39 18.94 -46.68 -13.64
CA GLY A 39 17.92 -45.83 -14.25
C GLY A 39 17.88 -44.42 -13.65
N LYS A 40 18.14 -43.41 -14.46
CA LYS A 40 18.09 -42.00 -14.05
C LYS A 40 16.65 -41.55 -13.72
N MET A 41 16.54 -40.52 -12.88
CA MET A 41 15.28 -39.82 -12.68
C MET A 41 14.90 -39.02 -13.94
N ASP A 42 13.64 -39.08 -14.34
CA ASP A 42 13.09 -38.38 -15.51
C ASP A 42 12.23 -37.20 -15.07
N SER A 43 12.05 -36.21 -15.96
CA SER A 43 11.12 -35.08 -15.78
C SER A 43 11.32 -34.33 -14.45
N VAL A 44 12.59 -34.16 -14.05
CA VAL A 44 12.94 -33.48 -12.80
C VAL A 44 12.52 -32.01 -12.87
N LYS A 45 11.75 -31.57 -11.89
CA LYS A 45 11.29 -30.19 -11.71
C LYS A 45 11.58 -29.75 -10.28
N ILE A 46 11.95 -28.49 -10.13
CA ILE A 46 12.14 -27.86 -8.83
C ILE A 46 11.08 -26.77 -8.69
N HIS A 47 10.20 -26.94 -7.72
CA HIS A 47 9.25 -25.91 -7.31
C HIS A 47 9.86 -25.12 -6.16
N SER A 48 9.83 -23.80 -6.28
CA SER A 48 10.41 -22.90 -5.29
C SER A 48 9.60 -22.89 -3.98
N GLY A 49 10.21 -22.45 -2.89
CA GLY A 49 9.57 -22.38 -1.57
C GLY A 49 10.34 -21.46 -0.62
N LYS A 50 9.90 -21.38 0.62
CA LYS A 50 10.52 -20.57 1.67
C LYS A 50 11.59 -21.37 2.43
N GLU A 51 12.87 -21.05 2.22
CA GLU A 51 14.05 -21.76 2.75
C GLU A 51 14.02 -23.26 2.44
N ARG A 52 13.39 -23.61 1.31
CA ARG A 52 13.16 -24.98 0.85
C ARG A 52 12.80 -25.00 -0.62
N ILE A 53 12.94 -26.18 -1.22
CA ILE A 53 12.37 -26.50 -2.52
C ILE A 53 11.53 -27.76 -2.44
N GLN A 54 10.61 -27.94 -3.37
CA GLN A 54 9.98 -29.24 -3.64
C GLN A 54 10.56 -29.78 -4.95
N LEU A 55 11.29 -30.90 -4.85
CA LEU A 55 11.73 -31.65 -6.02
C LEU A 55 10.61 -32.61 -6.43
N TYR A 56 10.29 -32.60 -7.71
CA TYR A 56 9.42 -33.56 -8.37
C TYR A 56 10.23 -34.31 -9.43
N GLY A 57 10.03 -35.61 -9.58
CA GLY A 57 10.57 -36.39 -10.68
C GLY A 57 9.89 -37.74 -10.83
N LEU A 58 10.11 -38.37 -11.98
CA LEU A 58 9.55 -39.67 -12.33
C LEU A 58 10.66 -40.73 -12.30
N LEU A 59 10.38 -41.87 -11.68
CA LEU A 59 11.27 -43.02 -11.63
C LEU A 59 10.67 -44.12 -12.48
N LYS A 60 11.34 -44.40 -13.61
CA LYS A 60 10.94 -45.48 -14.52
C LYS A 60 11.34 -46.84 -13.94
N SER A 61 10.84 -47.90 -14.56
CA SER A 61 10.71 -49.25 -14.01
C SER A 61 12.01 -50.03 -13.70
N ASP A 62 13.14 -49.39 -13.42
CA ASP A 62 14.34 -50.08 -12.94
C ASP A 62 14.10 -50.68 -11.54
N PRO A 63 14.04 -52.02 -11.41
CA PRO A 63 13.79 -52.66 -10.13
C PRO A 63 15.02 -52.64 -9.20
N LYS A 64 16.21 -52.31 -9.71
CA LYS A 64 17.46 -52.33 -8.94
C LYS A 64 17.74 -51.02 -8.20
N LEU A 65 17.03 -49.94 -8.54
CA LEU A 65 17.18 -48.64 -7.90
C LEU A 65 16.87 -48.75 -6.40
N SER A 66 17.81 -48.31 -5.57
CA SER A 66 17.72 -48.40 -4.11
C SER A 66 17.92 -47.05 -3.41
N LYS A 67 18.55 -46.07 -4.06
CA LYS A 67 18.89 -44.80 -3.44
C LYS A 67 18.90 -43.65 -4.43
N ILE A 68 18.52 -42.46 -3.95
CA ILE A 68 18.51 -41.21 -4.70
C ILE A 68 19.33 -40.19 -3.92
N VAL A 69 20.33 -39.60 -4.55
CA VAL A 69 21.16 -38.54 -3.97
C VAL A 69 20.95 -37.27 -4.78
N ILE A 70 20.62 -36.19 -4.07
CA ILE A 70 20.38 -34.87 -4.62
C ILE A 70 21.42 -33.95 -4.00
N SER A 71 22.19 -33.25 -4.82
CA SER A 71 23.26 -32.36 -4.36
C SER A 71 23.15 -30.99 -5.01
N TRP A 72 23.58 -29.95 -4.30
CA TRP A 72 23.58 -28.56 -4.77
C TRP A 72 24.81 -27.83 -4.25
N ASP A 73 24.97 -26.55 -4.61
CA ASP A 73 26.14 -25.72 -4.25
C ASP A 73 27.47 -26.41 -4.60
N ASN A 74 27.58 -26.89 -5.84
CA ASN A 74 28.72 -27.66 -6.35
C ASN A 74 29.02 -28.95 -5.56
N GLY A 75 28.01 -29.52 -4.90
CA GLY A 75 28.11 -30.73 -4.10
C GLY A 75 28.54 -30.49 -2.65
N ALA A 76 28.59 -29.23 -2.20
CA ALA A 76 28.86 -28.90 -0.80
C ALA A 76 27.74 -29.39 0.13
N ASP A 77 26.49 -29.36 -0.37
CA ASP A 77 25.32 -29.84 0.33
C ASP A 77 24.62 -30.96 -0.45
N SER A 78 23.97 -31.87 0.28
CA SER A 78 23.19 -32.95 -0.32
C SER A 78 22.08 -33.48 0.58
N ALA A 79 21.12 -34.14 -0.04
CA ALA A 79 20.11 -34.98 0.61
C ALA A 79 20.11 -36.35 -0.07
N ALA A 80 20.06 -37.40 0.74
CA ALA A 80 19.98 -38.77 0.27
C ALA A 80 18.68 -39.41 0.77
N TYR A 81 18.03 -40.15 -0.11
CA TYR A 81 16.79 -40.86 0.18
C TYR A 81 16.92 -42.30 -0.26
N ASP A 82 16.66 -43.22 0.65
CA ASP A 82 16.45 -44.61 0.28
C ASP A 82 15.14 -44.71 -0.51
N TYR A 83 15.15 -45.60 -1.49
CA TYR A 83 14.03 -45.82 -2.40
C TYR A 83 13.74 -47.31 -2.48
N VAL A 84 12.47 -47.63 -2.30
CA VAL A 84 11.92 -48.95 -2.59
C VAL A 84 10.83 -48.74 -3.62
N LYS A 85 10.96 -49.46 -4.74
CA LYS A 85 9.99 -49.40 -5.83
C LYS A 85 8.60 -49.78 -5.31
N GLN A 86 7.62 -48.93 -5.56
CA GLN A 86 6.25 -49.08 -5.04
C GLN A 86 5.31 -49.71 -6.06
N TYR A 87 5.48 -49.41 -7.35
CA TYR A 87 4.61 -49.93 -8.40
C TYR A 87 5.41 -50.60 -9.52
N ALA A 88 4.77 -51.53 -10.25
CA ALA A 88 5.41 -52.17 -11.40
C ALA A 88 5.74 -51.17 -12.53
N GLY A 89 5.00 -50.06 -12.59
CA GLY A 89 5.08 -49.01 -13.61
C GLY A 89 6.06 -47.87 -13.29
N ILE A 90 5.59 -46.63 -13.46
CA ILE A 90 6.33 -45.39 -13.20
C ILE A 90 5.95 -44.89 -11.81
N ASP A 91 6.97 -44.66 -10.98
CA ASP A 91 6.79 -44.08 -9.65
C ASP A 91 7.02 -42.57 -9.69
N THR A 92 6.29 -41.82 -8.86
CA THR A 92 6.49 -40.37 -8.70
C THR A 92 7.25 -40.09 -7.41
N PHE A 93 8.36 -39.37 -7.52
CA PHE A 93 9.17 -38.95 -6.39
C PHE A 93 8.96 -37.47 -6.11
N ILE A 94 8.43 -37.16 -4.92
CA ILE A 94 8.22 -35.79 -4.44
C ILE A 94 8.87 -35.65 -3.08
N ARG A 95 9.79 -34.70 -2.92
CA ARG A 95 10.41 -34.39 -1.63
C ARG A 95 10.54 -32.90 -1.41
N ILE A 96 10.27 -32.47 -0.19
CA ILE A 96 10.61 -31.13 0.30
C ILE A 96 12.00 -31.21 0.90
N ILE A 97 12.88 -30.32 0.45
CA ILE A 97 14.29 -30.30 0.84
C ILE A 97 14.59 -28.90 1.40
N PRO A 98 15.06 -28.78 2.65
CA PRO A 98 15.55 -27.51 3.18
C PRO A 98 16.74 -27.03 2.37
N VAL A 99 16.67 -25.80 1.88
CA VAL A 99 17.67 -25.25 0.97
C VAL A 99 17.77 -23.75 1.25
N SER A 100 18.98 -23.27 1.50
CA SER A 100 19.24 -21.84 1.74
C SER A 100 18.76 -20.97 0.57
N GLU A 101 18.29 -19.76 0.87
CA GLU A 101 17.87 -18.78 -0.13
C GLU A 101 18.89 -18.61 -1.27
N GLY A 102 18.41 -18.63 -2.51
CA GLY A 102 19.21 -18.45 -3.71
C GLY A 102 18.76 -19.30 -4.90
N VAL A 103 19.28 -18.96 -6.08
CA VAL A 103 19.16 -19.78 -7.27
C VAL A 103 20.23 -20.87 -7.22
N LYS A 104 19.83 -22.13 -7.38
CA LYS A 104 20.72 -23.29 -7.26
C LYS A 104 20.53 -24.26 -8.42
N SER A 105 21.61 -24.95 -8.76
CA SER A 105 21.60 -26.10 -9.66
C SER A 105 21.62 -27.38 -8.83
N PHE A 106 20.60 -28.19 -9.00
CA PHE A 106 20.44 -29.48 -8.31
C PHE A 106 20.89 -30.60 -9.23
N LYS A 107 21.83 -31.41 -8.77
CA LYS A 107 22.29 -32.64 -9.42
C LYS A 107 21.67 -33.84 -8.73
N VAL A 108 20.89 -34.61 -9.48
CA VAL A 108 20.21 -35.83 -9.05
C VAL A 108 20.92 -37.04 -9.64
N ILE A 109 21.31 -37.97 -8.78
CA ILE A 109 21.93 -39.25 -9.15
C ILE A 109 21.17 -40.36 -8.44
N THR A 110 20.82 -41.42 -9.15
CA THR A 110 20.22 -42.63 -8.58
C THR A 110 21.27 -43.73 -8.51
N TYR A 111 21.13 -44.62 -7.53
CA TYR A 111 22.05 -45.73 -7.29
C TYR A 111 21.28 -47.05 -7.16
N ASP A 112 21.89 -48.13 -7.61
CA ASP A 112 21.41 -49.49 -7.34
C ASP A 112 21.99 -50.04 -6.03
N GLY A 113 21.51 -51.22 -5.62
CA GLY A 113 22.02 -51.91 -4.43
C GLY A 113 23.51 -52.30 -4.49
N ALA A 114 24.15 -52.30 -5.66
CA ALA A 114 25.56 -52.59 -5.85
C ALA A 114 26.43 -51.30 -5.90
N GLY A 115 25.82 -50.12 -5.85
CA GLY A 115 26.50 -48.83 -5.89
C GLY A 115 26.74 -48.27 -7.30
N ASN A 116 26.19 -48.90 -8.35
CA ASN A 116 26.24 -48.36 -9.71
C ASN A 116 25.36 -47.10 -9.79
N LYS A 117 25.89 -46.04 -10.40
CA LYS A 117 25.20 -44.74 -10.49
C LYS A 117 24.51 -44.54 -11.83
N SER A 118 23.45 -43.74 -11.86
CA SER A 118 22.90 -43.22 -13.12
C SER A 118 23.83 -42.17 -13.74
N VAL A 119 23.50 -41.78 -14.96
CA VAL A 119 23.97 -40.48 -15.49
C VAL A 119 23.39 -39.33 -14.67
N ASP A 120 24.12 -38.22 -14.60
CA ASP A 120 23.74 -37.03 -13.86
C ASP A 120 22.50 -36.35 -14.50
N VAL A 121 21.56 -35.93 -13.65
CA VAL A 121 20.40 -35.13 -14.06
C VAL A 121 20.43 -33.80 -13.34
N PHE A 122 20.42 -32.70 -14.09
CA PHE A 122 20.46 -31.35 -13.53
C PHE A 122 19.10 -30.68 -13.65
N ALA A 123 18.70 -29.94 -12.61
CA ALA A 123 17.55 -29.05 -12.62
C ALA A 123 17.88 -27.77 -11.86
N ILE A 124 17.46 -26.62 -12.40
CA ILE A 124 17.65 -25.32 -11.74
C ILE A 124 16.37 -25.00 -10.96
N GLY A 125 16.54 -24.45 -9.76
CA GLY A 125 15.43 -23.94 -8.97
C GLY A 125 15.87 -22.85 -8.02
N THR A 126 14.89 -22.15 -7.47
CA THR A 126 15.12 -21.03 -6.54
C THR A 126 14.54 -21.38 -5.18
N SER A 127 15.30 -21.22 -4.12
CA SER A 127 14.77 -21.11 -2.76
C SER A 127 14.64 -19.63 -2.41
N TYR A 128 13.48 -19.21 -1.95
CA TYR A 128 13.24 -17.83 -1.50
C TYR A 128 13.34 -17.77 0.01
N GLY A 129 13.69 -16.62 0.57
CA GLY A 129 13.92 -16.49 1.99
C GLY A 129 13.52 -15.15 2.56
N ASP A 130 14.13 -14.86 3.70
CA ASP A 130 13.95 -13.58 4.39
C ASP A 130 14.49 -12.40 3.55
N GLY A 131 15.49 -12.64 2.69
CA GLY A 131 15.99 -11.64 1.75
C GLY A 131 14.93 -11.22 0.73
N PHE A 132 14.16 -12.16 0.18
CA PHE A 132 12.99 -11.87 -0.65
C PHE A 132 11.94 -11.09 0.14
N ARG A 133 11.53 -11.57 1.33
CA ARG A 133 10.52 -10.91 2.17
C ARG A 133 10.86 -9.45 2.46
N LYS A 134 12.11 -9.15 2.83
CA LYS A 134 12.57 -7.80 3.20
C LYS A 134 12.57 -6.80 2.05
N ARG A 135 12.56 -7.27 0.79
CA ARG A 135 12.51 -6.43 -0.41
C ARG A 135 11.08 -6.10 -0.84
N MET A 136 10.08 -6.79 -0.27
CA MET A 136 8.68 -6.54 -0.60
C MET A 136 8.15 -5.34 0.17
N ALA A 137 7.43 -4.47 -0.53
CA ALA A 137 6.71 -3.36 0.06
C ALA A 137 5.20 -3.66 0.08
N ASP A 138 4.51 -3.06 1.04
CA ASP A 138 3.06 -3.10 1.07
C ASP A 138 2.43 -2.36 -0.11
N ARG A 139 1.26 -2.83 -0.54
CA ARG A 139 0.44 -2.13 -1.53
C ARG A 139 0.17 -0.70 -1.04
N PRO A 140 0.48 0.35 -1.81
CA PRO A 140 0.24 1.71 -1.38
C PRO A 140 -1.27 2.00 -1.26
N VAL A 141 -1.63 2.81 -0.27
CA VAL A 141 -2.99 3.35 -0.11
C VAL A 141 -2.96 4.82 -0.53
N THR A 142 -3.84 5.21 -1.43
CA THR A 142 -3.95 6.59 -1.91
C THR A 142 -4.73 7.45 -0.93
N SER A 143 -5.88 6.97 -0.45
CA SER A 143 -6.72 7.71 0.51
C SER A 143 -7.74 6.82 1.19
N LEU A 144 -8.29 7.32 2.30
CA LEU A 144 -9.54 6.83 2.88
C LEU A 144 -10.67 7.79 2.56
N THR A 145 -11.81 7.23 2.18
CA THR A 145 -13.06 7.99 1.95
C THR A 145 -14.18 7.41 2.80
N TYR A 146 -15.05 8.28 3.30
CA TYR A 146 -16.11 7.90 4.23
C TYR A 146 -17.49 8.11 3.63
N SER A 147 -18.39 7.17 3.90
CA SER A 147 -19.80 7.24 3.56
C SER A 147 -20.64 6.66 4.70
N ASP A 148 -21.96 6.72 4.58
CA ASP A 148 -22.86 6.04 5.51
C ASP A 148 -22.72 4.51 5.45
N ALA A 149 -22.24 3.97 4.33
CA ALA A 149 -21.97 2.54 4.19
C ALA A 149 -20.69 2.07 4.92
N GLY A 150 -19.76 2.98 5.22
CA GLY A 150 -18.48 2.67 5.86
C GLY A 150 -17.29 3.39 5.21
N THR A 151 -16.08 2.86 5.46
CA THR A 151 -14.82 3.38 4.92
C THR A 151 -14.46 2.66 3.63
N THR A 152 -14.26 3.42 2.56
CA THR A 152 -13.64 2.91 1.33
C THR A 152 -12.14 3.22 1.35
N VAL A 153 -11.33 2.17 1.25
CA VAL A 153 -9.88 2.25 1.07
C VAL A 153 -9.59 2.31 -0.42
N ASN A 154 -8.90 3.35 -0.87
CA ASN A 154 -8.48 3.50 -2.26
C ASN A 154 -7.02 3.07 -2.40
N TRP A 155 -6.77 2.08 -3.25
CA TRP A 155 -5.47 1.46 -3.42
C TRP A 155 -4.76 2.01 -4.65
N ASP A 156 -3.44 2.13 -4.56
CA ASP A 156 -2.61 2.38 -5.74
C ASP A 156 -2.31 1.06 -6.48
N VAL A 157 -1.81 1.22 -7.70
CA VAL A 157 -1.27 0.13 -8.50
C VAL A 157 0.05 -0.35 -7.91
N MET A 158 0.36 -1.63 -8.14
CA MET A 158 1.62 -2.22 -7.73
C MET A 158 2.25 -2.98 -8.87
N ASP A 159 3.58 -3.04 -8.90
CA ASP A 159 4.29 -3.87 -9.85
C ASP A 159 3.99 -5.35 -9.61
N LEU A 160 3.48 -6.02 -10.64
CA LEU A 160 3.11 -7.43 -10.57
C LEU A 160 4.30 -8.38 -10.79
N SER A 161 5.47 -7.85 -11.17
CA SER A 161 6.68 -8.64 -11.49
C SER A 161 7.20 -9.46 -10.31
N THR A 162 6.96 -8.98 -9.08
CA THR A 162 7.35 -9.65 -7.83
C THR A 162 6.28 -10.61 -7.30
N GLY A 163 5.20 -10.80 -8.07
CA GLY A 163 4.13 -11.75 -7.81
C GLY A 163 3.17 -11.42 -6.66
N PRO A 164 2.79 -10.15 -6.40
CA PRO A 164 1.73 -9.88 -5.43
C PRO A 164 0.40 -10.52 -5.85
N LYS A 165 -0.38 -10.93 -4.84
CA LYS A 165 -1.65 -11.64 -5.05
C LYS A 165 -2.82 -10.92 -4.44
N TYR A 166 -2.70 -10.52 -3.18
CA TYR A 166 -3.76 -9.83 -2.46
C TYR A 166 -3.19 -9.09 -1.25
N THR A 167 -3.98 -8.17 -0.73
CA THR A 167 -3.73 -7.44 0.52
C THR A 167 -4.70 -7.93 1.58
N GLU A 168 -4.22 -8.17 2.79
CA GLU A 168 -5.05 -8.45 3.95
C GLU A 168 -5.16 -7.19 4.80
N VAL A 169 -6.38 -6.68 4.95
CA VAL A 169 -6.68 -5.51 5.77
C VAL A 169 -7.33 -5.95 7.06
N GLN A 170 -6.71 -5.60 8.17
CA GLN A 170 -7.23 -5.87 9.50
C GLN A 170 -7.85 -4.60 10.09
N TYR A 171 -9.06 -4.73 10.61
CA TYR A 171 -9.76 -3.64 11.28
C TYR A 171 -10.67 -4.16 12.38
N ASN A 172 -11.00 -3.30 13.35
CA ASN A 172 -11.96 -3.62 14.39
C ASN A 172 -13.35 -3.14 14.00
N ASP A 173 -14.33 -4.03 14.09
CA ASP A 173 -15.75 -3.75 13.92
C ASP A 173 -16.49 -4.18 15.20
N ASN A 174 -17.05 -3.23 15.92
CA ASN A 174 -17.80 -3.46 17.18
C ASN A 174 -17.06 -4.39 18.17
N GLY A 175 -15.75 -4.17 18.35
CA GLY A 175 -14.92 -4.95 19.27
C GLY A 175 -14.42 -6.29 18.71
N SER A 176 -14.84 -6.67 17.50
CA SER A 176 -14.34 -7.86 16.80
C SER A 176 -13.33 -7.48 15.73
N THR A 177 -12.14 -8.07 15.81
CA THR A 177 -11.13 -7.91 14.76
C THR A 177 -11.54 -8.73 13.53
N LYS A 178 -11.69 -8.03 12.39
CA LYS A 178 -11.99 -8.60 11.08
C LYS A 178 -10.78 -8.47 10.16
N THR A 179 -10.61 -9.45 9.27
CA THR A 179 -9.64 -9.39 8.17
C THR A 179 -10.38 -9.50 6.85
N VAL A 180 -10.13 -8.56 5.94
CA VAL A 180 -10.64 -8.59 4.57
C VAL A 180 -9.48 -8.85 3.62
N THR A 181 -9.66 -9.82 2.73
CA THR A 181 -8.73 -10.11 1.65
C THR A 181 -9.14 -9.33 0.41
N VAL A 182 -8.22 -8.52 -0.11
CA VAL A 182 -8.43 -7.65 -1.26
C VAL A 182 -7.55 -8.13 -2.41
N PRO A 183 -8.12 -8.61 -3.53
CA PRO A 183 -7.36 -8.93 -4.73
C PRO A 183 -6.46 -7.76 -5.17
N ILE A 184 -5.23 -8.05 -5.63
CA ILE A 184 -4.30 -7.00 -6.06
C ILE A 184 -4.82 -6.18 -7.25
N THR A 185 -5.80 -6.72 -7.99
CA THR A 185 -6.45 -6.08 -9.14
C THR A 185 -7.48 -5.03 -8.76
N ASP A 186 -7.98 -5.04 -7.52
CA ASP A 186 -9.08 -4.18 -7.11
C ASP A 186 -8.53 -2.79 -6.74
N GLY A 187 -9.02 -1.74 -7.37
CA GLY A 187 -8.58 -0.35 -7.10
C GLY A 187 -9.12 0.24 -5.81
N SER A 188 -10.16 -0.35 -5.22
CA SER A 188 -10.76 0.11 -3.97
C SER A 188 -11.44 -1.02 -3.21
N THR A 189 -11.61 -0.87 -1.91
CA THR A 189 -12.36 -1.82 -1.08
C THR A 189 -13.21 -1.08 -0.06
N LEU A 190 -14.52 -1.40 -0.03
CA LEU A 190 -15.42 -0.94 1.01
C LEU A 190 -15.30 -1.84 2.25
N LEU A 191 -15.05 -1.23 3.40
CA LEU A 191 -15.09 -1.86 4.71
C LEU A 191 -16.44 -1.49 5.36
N PRO A 192 -17.46 -2.36 5.24
CA PRO A 192 -18.83 -2.00 5.56
C PRO A 192 -19.02 -1.78 7.07
N GLY A 193 -19.82 -0.78 7.42
CA GLY A 193 -20.25 -0.51 8.80
C GLY A 193 -19.17 0.08 9.71
N VAL A 194 -17.97 0.35 9.20
CA VAL A 194 -16.86 0.90 10.01
C VAL A 194 -16.36 2.21 9.42
N LYS A 195 -16.28 3.24 10.27
CA LYS A 195 -15.62 4.52 9.98
C LYS A 195 -14.19 4.48 10.52
N LEU A 196 -13.29 3.86 9.77
CA LEU A 196 -11.89 3.66 10.17
C LEU A 196 -11.11 4.96 10.08
N VAL A 197 -10.66 5.44 11.23
CA VAL A 197 -9.72 6.55 11.30
C VAL A 197 -8.30 5.96 11.34
N PRO A 198 -7.33 6.49 10.57
CA PRO A 198 -5.95 6.03 10.59
C PRO A 198 -5.37 5.88 12.01
N PRO A 199 -4.47 4.89 12.22
CA PRO A 199 -3.79 4.10 11.20
C PRO A 199 -4.58 2.87 10.68
N LEU A 200 -4.32 2.47 9.43
CA LEU A 200 -4.84 1.24 8.83
C LEU A 200 -3.84 0.10 9.04
N TYR A 201 -4.28 -1.05 9.56
CA TYR A 201 -3.42 -2.23 9.72
C TYR A 201 -3.59 -3.14 8.52
N TYR A 202 -2.55 -3.33 7.72
CA TYR A 202 -2.62 -4.25 6.58
C TYR A 202 -1.26 -4.85 6.23
N ARG A 203 -1.29 -5.89 5.39
CA ARG A 203 -0.10 -6.51 4.80
C ARG A 203 -0.40 -7.03 3.40
N THR A 204 0.62 -7.16 2.58
CA THR A 204 0.51 -7.65 1.20
C THR A 204 1.14 -9.03 1.06
N ILE A 205 0.43 -9.91 0.35
CA ILE A 205 0.81 -11.30 0.16
C ILE A 205 1.33 -11.50 -1.26
N PHE A 206 2.49 -12.15 -1.35
CA PHE A 206 3.26 -12.39 -2.56
C PHE A 206 3.42 -13.88 -2.81
N ARG A 207 3.49 -14.23 -4.08
CA ARG A 207 3.92 -15.54 -4.58
C ARG A 207 4.94 -15.28 -5.71
N PRO A 208 6.25 -15.41 -5.43
CA PRO A 208 7.33 -14.93 -6.32
C PRO A 208 7.25 -15.44 -7.76
N ASP A 209 6.81 -16.68 -7.93
CA ASP A 209 6.63 -17.31 -9.24
C ASP A 209 5.47 -18.31 -9.23
N ALA A 210 5.08 -18.80 -10.40
CA ALA A 210 3.92 -19.68 -10.57
C ALA A 210 4.10 -21.09 -9.96
N THR A 211 5.33 -21.52 -9.74
CA THR A 211 5.68 -22.83 -9.16
C THR A 211 5.89 -22.77 -7.66
N CYS A 212 6.05 -21.58 -7.08
CA CYS A 212 6.29 -21.43 -5.65
C CYS A 212 5.19 -22.08 -4.82
N ILE A 213 5.57 -22.99 -3.92
CA ILE A 213 4.65 -23.73 -3.06
C ILE A 213 4.25 -22.95 -1.81
N ASP A 214 4.91 -21.81 -1.56
CA ASP A 214 4.73 -20.97 -0.38
C ASP A 214 4.28 -19.55 -0.78
N THR A 215 3.76 -18.82 0.21
CA THR A 215 3.49 -17.38 0.08
C THR A 215 4.37 -16.59 1.04
N PHE A 216 4.61 -15.33 0.70
CA PHE A 216 5.39 -14.39 1.50
C PHE A 216 4.50 -13.23 1.87
N ALA A 217 4.49 -12.90 3.16
CA ALA A 217 3.77 -11.74 3.68
C ALA A 217 4.76 -10.67 4.09
N THR A 218 4.44 -9.41 3.81
CA THR A 218 5.01 -8.28 4.54
C THR A 218 4.58 -8.32 6.02
N ALA A 219 5.23 -7.51 6.85
CA ALA A 219 4.84 -7.39 8.25
C ALA A 219 3.46 -6.72 8.33
N LEU A 220 2.57 -7.25 9.19
CA LEU A 220 1.33 -6.56 9.51
C LEU A 220 1.66 -5.35 10.39
N GLN A 221 1.46 -4.15 9.85
CA GLN A 221 1.86 -2.91 10.51
C GLN A 221 0.82 -1.80 10.30
N PRO A 222 0.78 -0.80 11.19
CA PRO A 222 -0.05 0.39 10.99
C PRO A 222 0.54 1.27 9.89
N HIS A 223 -0.32 1.72 8.98
CA HIS A 223 0.01 2.70 7.96
C HIS A 223 -0.76 3.99 8.21
N ASN A 224 -0.03 5.11 8.23
CA ASN A 224 -0.61 6.43 8.21
C ASN A 224 -1.08 6.72 6.78
N VAL A 225 -2.36 7.07 6.66
CA VAL A 225 -3.03 7.29 5.39
C VAL A 225 -3.75 8.62 5.49
N ILE A 226 -3.60 9.44 4.46
CA ILE A 226 -4.32 10.71 4.36
C ILE A 226 -5.83 10.40 4.25
N ALA A 227 -6.60 10.98 5.16
CA ALA A 227 -8.04 10.78 5.25
C ALA A 227 -8.76 12.12 5.39
N ASP A 228 -9.71 12.40 4.49
CA ASP A 228 -10.64 13.52 4.68
C ASP A 228 -11.66 13.12 5.73
N VAL A 229 -11.49 13.62 6.94
CA VAL A 229 -12.34 13.32 8.10
C VAL A 229 -13.38 14.42 8.35
N THR A 230 -13.56 15.35 7.40
CA THR A 230 -14.47 16.50 7.55
C THR A 230 -15.86 16.04 7.94
N GLY A 231 -16.48 15.16 7.14
CA GLY A 231 -17.84 14.67 7.39
C GLY A 231 -17.97 13.70 8.57
N LEU A 232 -16.87 13.31 9.21
CA LEU A 232 -16.90 12.52 10.44
C LEU A 232 -17.09 13.40 11.68
N TYR A 233 -16.45 14.56 11.69
CA TYR A 233 -16.31 15.40 12.87
C TYR A 233 -16.94 16.77 12.75
N LEU A 234 -17.15 17.27 11.54
CA LEU A 234 -17.72 18.57 11.25
C LEU A 234 -18.93 18.41 10.34
N SER A 235 -19.84 19.38 10.40
CA SER A 235 -20.96 19.47 9.48
C SER A 235 -21.24 20.92 9.13
N ASN A 236 -22.05 21.14 8.10
CA ASN A 236 -22.33 22.48 7.58
C ASN A 236 -21.01 23.23 7.27
N THR A 237 -20.09 22.60 6.54
CA THR A 237 -18.73 23.12 6.27
C THR A 237 -18.59 23.76 4.89
N GLY A 238 -19.71 23.98 4.18
CA GLY A 238 -19.75 24.57 2.85
C GLY A 238 -19.25 23.64 1.72
N PRO A 239 -19.34 24.07 0.44
CA PRO A 239 -19.99 25.30 -0.01
C PRO A 239 -21.50 25.29 0.24
N GLY A 240 -22.09 26.48 0.39
CA GLY A 240 -23.52 26.63 0.67
C GLY A 240 -23.86 26.34 2.13
N PHE A 241 -23.31 27.14 3.04
CA PHE A 241 -23.59 27.00 4.46
C PHE A 241 -25.11 27.13 4.73
N ALA A 242 -25.66 26.24 5.56
CA ALA A 242 -27.02 26.34 6.05
C ALA A 242 -27.13 27.45 7.10
N ARG A 243 -28.29 28.10 7.14
CA ARG A 243 -28.61 29.26 7.99
C ARG A 243 -29.64 28.92 9.07
N ASN A 244 -29.64 29.66 10.17
CA ASN A 244 -30.64 29.59 11.23
C ASN A 244 -31.58 30.81 11.16
N THR A 245 -31.14 31.97 11.64
CA THR A 245 -31.87 33.23 11.44
C THR A 245 -31.54 33.81 10.08
N PHE A 246 -32.51 34.51 9.45
CA PHE A 246 -32.32 35.07 8.12
C PHE A 246 -33.31 36.22 7.86
N ASP A 247 -32.82 37.34 7.33
CA ASP A 247 -33.64 38.53 6.99
C ASP A 247 -33.78 38.78 5.48
N GLY A 248 -33.37 37.81 4.65
CA GLY A 248 -33.37 37.95 3.19
C GLY A 248 -31.98 38.18 2.61
N ARG A 249 -31.02 38.66 3.41
CA ARG A 249 -29.60 38.75 3.01
C ARG A 249 -28.64 38.28 4.10
N TRP A 250 -28.85 38.72 5.33
CA TRP A 250 -28.00 38.42 6.47
C TRP A 250 -28.66 37.41 7.39
N GLY A 251 -27.84 36.67 8.14
CA GLY A 251 -28.35 35.66 9.04
C GLY A 251 -27.34 35.22 10.08
N THR A 252 -27.67 34.14 10.77
CA THR A 252 -26.73 33.32 11.55
C THR A 252 -26.65 31.93 10.91
N LEU A 253 -25.57 31.19 11.17
CA LEU A 253 -25.41 29.83 10.65
C LEU A 253 -26.32 28.84 11.40
N ALA A 254 -26.79 27.81 10.69
CA ALA A 254 -27.49 26.68 11.28
C ALA A 254 -26.57 25.89 12.24
N PRO A 255 -27.13 25.23 13.28
CA PRO A 255 -26.40 24.24 14.06
C PRO A 255 -25.61 23.26 13.17
N PRO A 256 -24.40 22.83 13.59
CA PRO A 256 -23.82 22.98 14.92
C PRO A 256 -23.03 24.29 15.15
N TRP A 257 -23.11 25.25 14.22
CA TRP A 257 -22.43 26.54 14.41
C TRP A 257 -23.07 27.36 15.53
N ILE A 258 -22.21 27.90 16.39
CA ILE A 258 -22.53 28.79 17.49
C ILE A 258 -22.06 30.18 17.10
N THR A 259 -23.00 31.13 17.07
CA THR A 259 -22.74 32.55 16.80
C THR A 259 -22.95 33.33 18.09
N ASN A 260 -21.89 33.92 18.65
CA ASN A 260 -22.01 34.70 19.89
C ASN A 260 -22.72 36.05 19.65
N ALA A 261 -23.08 36.76 20.73
CA ALA A 261 -23.78 38.04 20.61
C ALA A 261 -22.98 39.09 19.81
N ALA A 262 -21.67 39.17 20.04
CA ALA A 262 -20.79 40.10 19.35
C ALA A 262 -20.66 39.86 17.84
N ALA A 263 -20.89 38.63 17.38
CA ALA A 263 -20.91 38.29 15.97
C ALA A 263 -22.15 38.79 15.22
N LYS A 264 -23.21 39.23 15.92
CA LYS A 264 -24.49 39.65 15.33
C LYS A 264 -24.49 41.13 14.97
N ASN A 265 -23.65 41.51 14.01
CA ASN A 265 -23.40 42.90 13.65
C ASN A 265 -24.45 43.55 12.72
N LYS A 266 -25.48 42.79 12.30
CA LYS A 266 -26.61 43.27 11.51
C LYS A 266 -27.84 43.37 12.40
N GLY A 267 -28.08 44.59 12.90
CA GLY A 267 -29.22 44.92 13.76
C GLY A 267 -29.23 44.22 15.13
N GLY A 268 -28.10 43.66 15.58
CA GLY A 268 -28.00 42.91 16.85
C GLY A 268 -28.61 41.51 16.82
N VAL A 269 -29.24 41.11 15.71
CA VAL A 269 -29.95 39.83 15.56
C VAL A 269 -29.22 38.90 14.60
N ASN A 270 -28.74 39.43 13.48
CA ASN A 270 -28.08 38.68 12.42
C ASN A 270 -26.59 39.04 12.34
N GLY A 271 -25.79 38.15 11.77
CA GLY A 271 -24.36 38.33 11.54
C GLY A 271 -23.66 36.97 11.51
N GLY A 272 -22.57 36.89 10.75
CA GLY A 272 -21.84 35.65 10.55
C GLY A 272 -22.29 34.81 9.37
N TYR A 273 -23.41 35.16 8.73
CA TYR A 273 -23.89 34.52 7.51
C TYR A 273 -24.36 35.55 6.49
N THR A 274 -24.09 35.29 5.21
CA THR A 274 -24.70 35.99 4.08
C THR A 274 -25.26 35.00 3.06
N SER A 275 -26.37 35.36 2.41
CA SER A 275 -26.87 34.68 1.22
C SER A 275 -26.27 35.23 -0.08
N ASP A 276 -25.41 36.26 0.00
CA ASP A 276 -24.67 36.77 -1.15
C ASP A 276 -23.99 35.59 -1.87
N SER A 277 -24.04 35.63 -3.20
CA SER A 277 -23.46 34.57 -3.99
C SER A 277 -22.05 34.93 -4.41
N ARG A 278 -21.10 34.12 -3.92
CA ARG A 278 -19.75 34.03 -4.47
C ARG A 278 -19.45 32.57 -4.78
N TRP A 279 -18.64 32.34 -5.82
CA TRP A 279 -18.32 31.00 -6.32
C TRP A 279 -19.52 30.19 -6.82
N GLY A 280 -20.64 30.84 -7.15
CA GLY A 280 -21.84 30.19 -7.72
C GLY A 280 -22.74 29.48 -6.69
N TYR A 281 -22.54 29.73 -5.39
CA TYR A 281 -23.38 29.18 -4.32
C TYR A 281 -23.91 30.31 -3.44
N SER A 282 -25.06 30.11 -2.81
CA SER A 282 -25.57 31.00 -1.76
C SER A 282 -25.28 30.39 -0.39
N GLY A 283 -24.92 31.22 0.58
CA GLY A 283 -24.66 30.80 1.96
C GLY A 283 -23.18 30.69 2.27
N GLN A 284 -22.67 31.68 3.01
CA GLN A 284 -21.25 31.83 3.32
C GLN A 284 -21.07 32.33 4.76
N ILE A 285 -20.00 31.93 5.43
CA ILE A 285 -19.58 32.60 6.67
C ILE A 285 -19.10 34.01 6.31
N CYS A 286 -19.63 35.03 6.96
CA CYS A 286 -19.41 36.43 6.56
C CYS A 286 -19.54 37.42 7.71
N TRP A 287 -18.69 38.45 7.70
CA TRP A 287 -19.02 39.75 8.28
C TRP A 287 -18.73 40.87 7.29
N GLU A 288 -19.70 41.77 7.16
CA GLU A 288 -19.59 43.01 6.39
C GLU A 288 -19.84 44.19 7.34
N THR A 289 -18.96 45.18 7.34
CA THR A 289 -19.06 46.36 8.24
C THR A 289 -19.35 47.68 7.52
N TRP A 290 -19.78 47.64 6.25
CA TRP A 290 -20.17 48.82 5.48
C TRP A 290 -21.42 49.46 6.09
N GLY A 291 -21.26 50.66 6.67
CA GLY A 291 -22.35 51.35 7.38
C GLY A 291 -23.02 50.53 8.49
N SER A 292 -22.32 49.52 9.02
CA SER A 292 -22.86 48.56 10.00
C SER A 292 -22.06 48.58 11.31
N THR A 293 -22.65 48.02 12.37
CA THR A 293 -22.03 47.88 13.69
C THR A 293 -20.68 47.15 13.57
N PRO A 294 -19.66 47.58 14.35
CA PRO A 294 -18.40 46.82 14.45
C PRO A 294 -18.64 45.40 14.97
N VAL A 295 -17.72 44.50 14.62
CA VAL A 295 -17.62 43.17 15.22
C VAL A 295 -16.48 43.22 16.22
N VAL A 296 -16.75 43.09 17.52
CA VAL A 296 -15.71 43.15 18.56
C VAL A 296 -15.77 41.85 19.37
N ASP A 297 -14.75 41.01 19.24
CA ASP A 297 -14.76 39.63 19.76
C ASP A 297 -15.94 38.78 19.24
N GLY A 298 -16.29 38.97 17.96
CA GLY A 298 -17.31 38.18 17.29
C GLY A 298 -16.79 36.76 17.03
N LYS A 299 -17.53 35.75 17.47
CA LYS A 299 -17.14 34.34 17.35
C LYS A 299 -18.21 33.53 16.65
N ILE A 300 -17.77 32.78 15.65
CA ILE A 300 -18.56 31.78 14.95
C ILE A 300 -17.76 30.49 14.99
N TYR A 301 -18.21 29.49 15.72
CA TYR A 301 -17.47 28.22 15.83
C TYR A 301 -18.42 27.04 15.92
N GLN A 302 -17.93 25.85 15.59
CA GLN A 302 -18.58 24.59 15.94
C GLN A 302 -17.62 23.75 16.76
N VAL A 303 -18.17 22.84 17.56
CA VAL A 303 -17.41 21.81 18.25
C VAL A 303 -17.46 20.54 17.42
N THR A 304 -16.36 19.80 17.35
CA THR A 304 -16.36 18.50 16.68
C THR A 304 -17.44 17.60 17.30
N SER A 305 -18.16 16.85 16.45
CA SER A 305 -19.27 15.97 16.88
C SER A 305 -18.83 14.86 17.83
N ALA A 306 -17.54 14.51 17.80
CA ALA A 306 -16.87 13.56 18.67
C ALA A 306 -15.41 13.98 18.88
N PRO A 307 -14.68 13.42 19.87
CA PRO A 307 -13.26 13.65 20.03
C PRO A 307 -12.48 13.24 18.77
N LEU A 308 -11.62 14.12 18.29
CA LEU A 308 -10.61 13.77 17.28
C LEU A 308 -9.58 12.84 17.94
N PRO A 309 -9.28 11.66 17.38
CA PRO A 309 -8.22 10.80 17.89
C PRO A 309 -6.84 11.47 17.87
N ALA A 310 -5.88 10.93 18.61
CA ALA A 310 -4.48 11.35 18.48
C ALA A 310 -4.01 11.24 17.02
N GLY A 311 -3.14 12.17 16.61
CA GLY A 311 -2.59 12.25 15.26
C GLY A 311 -2.36 13.67 14.78
N THR A 312 -1.90 13.77 13.54
CA THR A 312 -1.64 15.03 12.87
C THR A 312 -2.81 15.39 11.96
N TYR A 313 -3.22 16.65 11.97
CA TYR A 313 -4.36 17.14 11.22
C TYR A 313 -4.02 18.41 10.46
N THR A 314 -4.76 18.62 9.37
CA THR A 314 -4.79 19.87 8.62
C THR A 314 -6.23 20.34 8.50
N LEU A 315 -6.51 21.51 9.06
CA LEU A 315 -7.73 22.24 8.74
C LEU A 315 -7.43 23.18 7.57
N SER A 316 -8.20 23.14 6.50
CA SER A 316 -8.11 24.09 5.39
C SER A 316 -9.43 24.81 5.18
N PHE A 317 -9.35 26.06 4.71
CA PHE A 317 -10.52 26.85 4.35
C PHE A 317 -10.18 27.74 3.16
N GLN A 318 -11.12 27.88 2.23
CA GLN A 318 -11.01 28.85 1.14
C GLN A 318 -11.83 30.09 1.46
N TYR A 319 -11.26 31.26 1.25
CA TYR A 319 -11.92 32.52 1.56
C TYR A 319 -11.62 33.60 0.53
N TYR A 320 -12.45 34.63 0.55
CA TYR A 320 -12.20 35.93 -0.05
C TYR A 320 -12.19 36.99 1.04
N SER A 321 -11.31 37.97 0.94
CA SER A 321 -11.19 39.07 1.90
C SER A 321 -10.92 40.42 1.24
N GLU A 322 -11.63 41.42 1.76
CA GLU A 322 -11.39 42.85 1.66
C GLU A 322 -11.22 43.46 3.07
N ILE A 323 -10.64 42.71 4.01
CA ILE A 323 -10.46 43.17 5.39
C ILE A 323 -9.43 44.31 5.43
N GLN A 324 -9.79 45.40 6.10
CA GLN A 324 -8.93 46.57 6.25
C GLN A 324 -7.84 46.37 7.31
N SER A 325 -6.73 47.09 7.19
CA SER A 325 -5.53 46.97 8.04
C SER A 325 -5.74 47.29 9.52
N ASN A 326 -6.85 47.95 9.84
CA ASN A 326 -7.29 48.21 11.21
C ASN A 326 -8.22 47.12 11.78
N SER A 327 -8.42 46.02 11.05
CA SER A 327 -9.34 44.93 11.36
C SER A 327 -8.65 43.57 11.23
N THR A 328 -9.16 42.56 11.94
CA THR A 328 -8.63 41.19 11.86
C THR A 328 -9.75 40.15 11.87
N VAL A 329 -9.51 39.06 11.13
CA VAL A 329 -10.29 37.82 11.22
C VAL A 329 -9.31 36.66 11.28
N HIS A 330 -9.50 35.77 12.25
CA HIS A 330 -8.69 34.58 12.44
C HIS A 330 -9.55 33.33 12.35
N CYS A 331 -9.13 32.35 11.55
CA CYS A 331 -9.59 30.98 11.73
C CYS A 331 -8.80 30.34 12.87
N ILE A 332 -9.47 29.64 13.78
CA ILE A 332 -8.88 29.11 15.01
C ILE A 332 -9.28 27.66 15.22
N VAL A 333 -8.33 26.84 15.66
CA VAL A 333 -8.52 25.50 16.21
C VAL A 333 -8.13 25.55 17.69
N ALA A 334 -9.08 25.30 18.59
CA ALA A 334 -8.88 25.32 20.04
C ALA A 334 -9.29 24.00 20.68
N GLU A 335 -8.62 23.61 21.76
CA GLU A 335 -8.95 22.39 22.50
C GLU A 335 -10.27 22.53 23.28
N GLY A 336 -11.01 21.44 23.34
CA GLY A 336 -12.25 21.32 24.12
C GLY A 336 -13.50 21.86 23.40
N GLY A 337 -14.65 21.71 24.08
CA GLY A 337 -15.95 22.20 23.61
C GLY A 337 -16.34 23.59 24.11
N GLY A 338 -15.42 24.30 24.78
CA GLY A 338 -15.68 25.63 25.37
C GLY A 338 -15.69 26.78 24.36
N GLY A 339 -15.44 26.49 23.08
CA GLY A 339 -15.35 27.47 22.00
C GLY A 339 -13.93 27.94 21.71
N ILE A 340 -13.83 29.00 20.90
CA ILE A 340 -12.55 29.58 20.47
C ILE A 340 -12.15 30.77 21.36
N PRO A 341 -10.84 30.98 21.61
CA PRO A 341 -10.35 32.09 22.42
C PRO A 341 -10.64 33.45 21.77
N SER A 342 -10.62 34.50 22.59
CA SER A 342 -10.61 35.89 22.15
C SER A 342 -9.19 36.29 21.71
N LEU A 343 -9.03 37.45 21.08
CA LEU A 343 -7.73 37.89 20.53
C LEU A 343 -6.58 37.90 21.57
N PRO A 344 -6.77 38.37 22.83
CA PRO A 344 -5.71 38.30 23.84
C PRO A 344 -5.29 36.88 24.23
N GLY A 345 -6.17 35.90 24.02
CA GLY A 345 -5.92 34.48 24.30
C GLY A 345 -5.57 33.67 23.06
N LEU A 346 -5.32 34.29 21.89
CA LEU A 346 -5.09 33.55 20.65
C LEU A 346 -3.91 32.58 20.74
N SER A 347 -2.90 32.89 21.56
CA SER A 347 -1.74 32.02 21.83
C SER A 347 -2.07 30.74 22.59
N THR A 348 -3.26 30.63 23.19
CA THR A 348 -3.71 29.39 23.85
C THR A 348 -4.43 28.44 22.89
N ALA A 349 -4.71 28.88 21.66
CA ALA A 349 -5.23 28.00 20.62
C ALA A 349 -4.18 26.98 20.19
N LEU A 350 -4.65 25.82 19.73
CA LEU A 350 -3.76 24.80 19.15
C LEU A 350 -3.19 25.25 17.81
N GLY A 351 -3.94 26.06 17.07
CA GLY A 351 -3.47 26.73 15.86
C GLY A 351 -4.42 27.84 15.42
N SER A 352 -3.89 28.81 14.70
CA SER A 352 -4.70 29.86 14.07
C SER A 352 -4.08 30.34 12.76
N ALA A 353 -4.92 30.83 11.86
CA ALA A 353 -4.52 31.49 10.62
C ALA A 353 -5.30 32.80 10.46
N ALA A 354 -4.59 33.92 10.32
CA ALA A 354 -5.20 35.19 9.98
C ALA A 354 -5.61 35.21 8.50
N LEU A 355 -6.77 35.79 8.21
CA LEU A 355 -7.14 36.15 6.85
C LEU A 355 -6.37 37.41 6.44
N TYR A 356 -6.15 37.58 5.13
CA TYR A 356 -5.54 38.78 4.59
C TYR A 356 -6.31 40.03 5.03
N ASN A 357 -5.59 40.98 5.64
CA ASN A 357 -6.13 42.25 6.12
C ASN A 357 -5.33 43.46 5.60
N GLY A 358 -4.67 43.35 4.46
CA GLY A 358 -3.79 44.41 3.94
C GLY A 358 -4.51 45.54 3.20
N VAL A 359 -5.85 45.58 3.21
CA VAL A 359 -6.60 46.66 2.54
C VAL A 359 -6.42 47.98 3.32
N PRO A 360 -6.08 49.11 2.67
CA PRO A 360 -6.05 50.40 3.35
C PRO A 360 -7.41 50.76 3.96
N ALA A 361 -7.40 51.47 5.09
CA ALA A 361 -8.64 51.94 5.72
C ALA A 361 -9.43 52.83 4.73
N GLY A 362 -10.73 52.54 4.56
CA GLY A 362 -11.57 53.23 3.57
C GLY A 362 -11.38 52.76 2.13
N ALA A 363 -10.79 51.58 1.89
CA ALA A 363 -10.69 50.94 0.57
C ALA A 363 -11.27 49.51 0.59
N THR A 364 -11.39 48.91 -0.60
CA THR A 364 -11.77 47.50 -0.83
C THR A 364 -10.68 46.70 -1.55
N ALA A 365 -9.57 47.35 -1.94
CA ALA A 365 -8.49 46.76 -2.70
C ALA A 365 -7.12 47.10 -2.09
N PRO A 366 -6.12 46.21 -2.24
CA PRO A 366 -6.19 44.93 -2.96
C PRO A 366 -6.96 43.87 -2.17
N SER A 367 -7.80 43.10 -2.84
CA SER A 367 -8.52 41.97 -2.22
C SER A 367 -7.77 40.66 -2.39
N MET A 368 -7.99 39.68 -1.51
CA MET A 368 -7.34 38.37 -1.57
C MET A 368 -8.37 37.25 -1.68
N GLU A 369 -8.11 36.29 -2.56
CA GLU A 369 -8.80 34.99 -2.60
C GLU A 369 -7.75 33.88 -2.58
N GLU A 370 -7.77 33.05 -1.54
CA GLU A 370 -6.80 31.96 -1.39
C GLU A 370 -7.36 30.83 -0.50
N THR A 371 -6.65 29.70 -0.49
CA THR A 371 -6.85 28.64 0.50
C THR A 371 -5.79 28.78 1.58
N ARG A 372 -6.22 28.81 2.85
CA ARG A 372 -5.34 28.78 4.02
C ARG A 372 -5.48 27.48 4.76
N SER A 373 -4.43 27.10 5.49
CA SER A 373 -4.40 25.87 6.27
C SER A 373 -3.79 26.10 7.65
N ILE A 374 -4.24 25.30 8.61
CA ILE A 374 -3.72 25.22 9.97
C ILE A 374 -3.36 23.75 10.20
N ASP A 375 -2.06 23.48 10.37
CA ASP A 375 -1.58 22.16 10.79
C ASP A 375 -1.54 22.09 12.32
N PHE A 376 -2.02 20.99 12.90
CA PHE A 376 -2.00 20.77 14.34
C PHE A 376 -1.84 19.29 14.69
N ILE A 377 -1.38 19.02 15.92
CA ILE A 377 -1.10 17.67 16.41
C ILE A 377 -1.88 17.45 17.71
N LEU A 378 -2.51 16.29 17.84
CA LEU A 378 -3.13 15.82 19.07
C LEU A 378 -2.36 14.61 19.60
N THR A 379 -2.01 14.65 20.89
CA THR A 379 -1.34 13.54 21.58
C THR A 379 -2.32 12.52 22.16
N GLU A 380 -3.57 12.91 22.35
CA GLU A 380 -4.65 12.07 22.89
C GLU A 380 -6.00 12.48 22.28
N PRO A 381 -7.03 11.62 22.34
CA PRO A 381 -8.36 11.95 21.83
C PRO A 381 -8.98 13.17 22.54
N LYS A 382 -9.36 14.22 21.79
CA LYS A 382 -9.95 15.45 22.35
C LYS A 382 -11.04 16.05 21.48
N LEU A 383 -12.08 16.62 22.10
CA LEU A 383 -13.00 17.51 21.40
C LEU A 383 -12.26 18.78 20.96
N MET A 384 -12.63 19.34 19.81
CA MET A 384 -12.03 20.56 19.28
C MET A 384 -13.10 21.59 18.94
N SER A 385 -12.81 22.86 19.21
CA SER A 385 -13.60 24.00 18.76
C SER A 385 -12.93 24.64 17.54
N ILE A 386 -13.65 24.74 16.43
CA ILE A 386 -13.13 25.23 15.15
C ILE A 386 -14.03 26.36 14.65
N GLY A 387 -13.43 27.49 14.28
CA GLY A 387 -14.23 28.63 13.85
C GLY A 387 -13.44 29.89 13.51
N PHE A 388 -14.17 31.01 13.44
CA PHE A 388 -13.66 32.32 13.09
C PHE A 388 -13.90 33.32 14.22
N LEU A 389 -12.84 34.07 14.54
CA LEU A 389 -12.84 35.21 15.45
C LEU A 389 -12.69 36.50 14.63
N GLY A 390 -13.63 37.44 14.78
CA GLY A 390 -13.60 38.74 14.14
C GLY A 390 -13.41 39.89 15.13
N ASN A 391 -12.48 40.79 14.80
CA ASN A 391 -12.33 42.12 15.40
C ASN A 391 -12.27 43.13 14.26
N ILE A 392 -13.46 43.56 13.80
CA ILE A 392 -13.64 44.32 12.58
C ILE A 392 -14.24 45.68 12.90
N VAL A 393 -13.57 46.74 12.46
CA VAL A 393 -14.03 48.12 12.65
C VAL A 393 -15.33 48.35 11.87
N GLY A 394 -16.28 49.01 12.54
CA GLY A 394 -17.58 49.39 12.00
C GLY A 394 -17.56 50.77 11.35
N ASN A 395 -18.64 51.12 10.63
CA ASN A 395 -18.87 52.45 10.06
C ASN A 395 -17.81 52.97 9.07
N GLY A 396 -16.96 52.11 8.51
CA GLY A 396 -16.16 52.42 7.33
C GLY A 396 -17.04 52.51 6.09
N ASN A 397 -16.75 53.47 5.20
CA ASN A 397 -17.36 53.53 3.87
C ASN A 397 -16.28 53.74 2.79
N PRO A 398 -15.85 52.67 2.09
CA PRO A 398 -16.14 51.26 2.36
C PRO A 398 -15.54 50.80 3.70
N GLY A 399 -16.13 49.76 4.29
CA GLY A 399 -15.63 49.04 5.47
C GLY A 399 -15.00 47.68 5.08
N SER A 400 -14.95 46.73 6.00
CA SER A 400 -14.40 45.40 5.72
C SER A 400 -15.46 44.41 5.27
N TYR A 401 -15.07 43.46 4.42
CA TYR A 401 -15.89 42.33 3.98
C TYR A 401 -15.03 41.07 3.83
N PHE A 402 -15.56 39.92 4.20
CA PHE A 402 -14.95 38.63 3.84
C PHE A 402 -16.03 37.55 3.74
N VAL A 403 -15.75 36.52 2.95
CA VAL A 403 -16.58 35.33 2.88
C VAL A 403 -15.75 34.07 2.87
N VAL A 404 -16.24 33.02 3.53
CA VAL A 404 -15.63 31.69 3.52
C VAL A 404 -16.45 30.77 2.63
N ARG A 405 -15.78 30.08 1.70
CA ARG A 405 -16.40 29.13 0.79
C ARG A 405 -16.68 27.80 1.46
N ASN A 406 -15.65 27.19 2.05
CA ASN A 406 -15.71 25.87 2.64
C ASN A 406 -14.60 25.66 3.67
N ILE A 407 -14.73 24.57 4.42
CA ILE A 407 -13.79 24.10 5.44
C ILE A 407 -13.61 22.60 5.28
N THR A 408 -12.36 22.13 5.31
CA THR A 408 -12.01 20.71 5.24
C THR A 408 -11.07 20.36 6.38
N LEU A 409 -11.25 19.18 6.97
CA LEU A 409 -10.40 18.63 8.01
C LEU A 409 -9.81 17.29 7.53
N VAL A 410 -8.50 17.24 7.37
CA VAL A 410 -7.76 16.07 6.92
C VAL A 410 -6.91 15.53 8.06
N LYS A 411 -6.95 14.21 8.28
CA LYS A 411 -5.98 13.51 9.14
C LYS A 411 -4.83 13.01 8.26
N LYS A 412 -3.60 13.25 8.70
CA LYS A 412 -2.35 12.83 8.03
C LYS A 412 -1.79 11.55 8.64
#